data_AF-A0A0Q8Y691-F1
#
_entry.id   AF-A0A0Q8Y691-F1
#
_cell.length_a   1.000
_cell.length_b   1.000
_cell.length_c   1.000
_cell.angle_alpha   90.00
_cell.angle_beta   90.00
_cell.angle_gamma   90.00
#
_symmetry.space_group_name_H-M   'P 1'
#
loop_
_entity.id
_entity.type
_entity.pdbx_description
1 polymer ?
#
loop_
_entity_poly.entity_id
_entity_poly.type
_entity_poly.pdbx_seq_one_letter_code
_entity_poly.pdbx_strand_id
1 'polypeptide(L)'
;MFNIISFAVTIIALIAWAIYRQQKRHKALLAKFREHNQRLGTSFPETSVDSELILSDKDKKVVIAFDPQTQKLCMVSGAKDPGEVLDFSYIRQWQLKWTETSSNGGLSFKNVHFDFSTSDLKRPLIRFPIAGKGYGDTWNSRLGILFGA
;
A
#
# COMPACT_ATOMS: atom_id res chain seq x y z
N MET A 1 21.42 36.29 -14.21
CA MET A 1 21.92 34.90 -14.37
C MET A 1 22.06 34.14 -13.04
N PHE A 2 22.62 34.74 -11.98
CA PHE A 2 22.79 34.07 -10.67
C PHE A 2 21.49 33.52 -10.03
N ASN A 3 20.37 34.26 -10.09
CA ASN A 3 19.11 33.81 -9.48
C ASN A 3 18.53 32.56 -10.15
N ILE A 4 18.56 32.45 -11.48
CA ILE A 4 17.98 31.31 -12.21
C ILE A 4 18.76 30.02 -11.93
N ILE A 5 20.09 30.11 -11.86
CA ILE A 5 20.96 28.96 -11.54
C ILE A 5 20.72 28.51 -10.10
N SER A 6 20.58 29.45 -9.15
CA SER A 6 20.27 29.15 -7.75
C SER A 6 18.91 28.48 -7.56
N PHE A 7 17.87 28.93 -8.30
CA PHE A 7 16.56 28.28 -8.31
C PHE A 7 16.63 26.84 -8.86
N ALA A 8 17.33 26.62 -9.97
CA ALA A 8 17.48 25.30 -10.56
C ALA A 8 18.19 24.31 -9.62
N VAL A 9 19.29 24.74 -8.98
CA VAL A 9 20.01 23.92 -8.00
C VAL A 9 19.15 23.56 -6.79
N THR A 10 18.34 24.51 -6.31
CA THR A 10 17.43 24.29 -5.17
C THR A 10 16.35 23.26 -5.50
N ILE A 11 15.75 23.36 -6.70
CA ILE A 11 14.74 22.39 -7.16
C ILE A 11 15.34 20.98 -7.26
N ILE A 12 16.54 20.85 -7.85
CA ILE A 12 17.24 19.56 -7.96
C ILE A 12 17.53 18.98 -6.58
N ALA A 13 18.00 19.80 -5.64
CA ALA A 13 18.26 19.36 -4.26
C ALA A 13 16.98 18.85 -3.56
N LEU A 14 15.84 19.54 -3.75
CA LEU A 14 14.55 19.11 -3.19
C LEU A 14 14.07 17.78 -3.78
N ILE A 15 14.21 17.59 -5.09
CA ILE A 15 13.86 16.33 -5.78
C ILE A 15 14.77 15.20 -5.27
N ALA A 16 16.09 15.43 -5.21
CA ALA A 16 17.03 14.45 -4.71
C ALA A 16 16.73 14.06 -3.25
N TRP A 17 16.42 15.03 -2.40
CA TRP A 17 16.01 14.79 -1.02
C TRP A 17 14.71 13.97 -0.93
N ALA A 18 13.71 14.29 -1.76
CA ALA A 18 12.46 13.55 -1.82
C ALA A 18 12.68 12.08 -2.23
N ILE A 19 13.49 11.83 -3.26
CA ILE A 19 13.86 10.48 -3.72
C ILE A 19 14.60 9.72 -2.60
N TYR A 20 15.61 10.34 -2.00
CA TYR A 20 16.37 9.73 -0.91
C TYR A 20 15.46 9.34 0.27
N ARG A 21 14.56 10.24 0.67
CA ARG A 21 13.58 9.99 1.73
C ARG A 21 12.66 8.82 1.39
N GLN A 22 12.22 8.72 0.14
CA GLN A 22 11.37 7.62 -0.32
C GLN A 22 12.13 6.29 -0.31
N GLN A 23 13.35 6.25 -0.85
CA GLN A 23 14.18 5.05 -0.86
C GLN A 23 14.48 4.54 0.55
N LYS A 24 14.77 5.45 1.50
CA LYS A 24 14.99 5.09 2.91
C LYS A 24 13.76 4.39 3.51
N ARG A 25 12.55 4.89 3.21
CA ARG A 25 11.30 4.26 3.67
C ARG A 25 11.08 2.89 3.04
N HIS A 26 11.32 2.76 1.73
CA HIS A 26 11.19 1.48 1.03
C HIS A 26 12.14 0.42 1.59
N LYS A 27 13.42 0.77 1.79
CA LYS A 27 14.41 -0.15 2.40
C LYS A 27 14.01 -0.56 3.82
N ALA A 28 13.51 0.37 4.62
CA ALA A 28 13.03 0.05 5.97
C ALA A 28 11.81 -0.89 5.96
N LEU A 29 10.90 -0.73 5.00
CA LEU A 29 9.75 -1.62 4.85
C LEU A 29 10.18 -3.04 4.45
N LEU A 30 11.04 -3.16 3.42
CA LEU A 30 11.54 -4.47 2.98
C LEU A 30 12.36 -5.18 4.06
N ALA A 31 13.13 -4.42 4.86
CA ALA A 31 13.85 -4.97 6.00
C ALA A 31 12.92 -5.60 7.04
N LYS A 32 11.74 -5.00 7.29
CA LYS A 32 10.73 -5.59 8.20
C LYS A 32 10.13 -6.86 7.63
N PHE A 33 9.81 -6.89 6.34
CA PHE A 33 9.34 -8.11 5.70
C PHE A 33 10.37 -9.22 5.78
N ARG A 34 11.65 -8.91 5.59
CA ARG A 34 12.75 -9.86 5.80
C ARG A 34 12.82 -10.37 7.25
N GLU A 35 12.72 -9.47 8.22
CA GLU A 35 12.72 -9.86 9.64
C GLU A 35 11.54 -10.79 9.97
N HIS A 36 10.34 -10.46 9.50
CA HIS A 36 9.15 -11.31 9.67
C HIS A 36 9.32 -12.66 8.98
N ASN A 37 9.88 -12.70 7.77
CA ASN A 37 10.17 -13.94 7.05
C ASN A 37 11.12 -14.85 7.85
N GLN A 38 12.19 -14.29 8.41
CA GLN A 38 13.16 -15.04 9.22
C GLN A 38 12.56 -15.51 10.56
N ARG A 39 11.74 -14.67 11.21
CA ARG A 39 11.23 -14.92 12.55
C ARG A 39 9.99 -15.82 12.56
N LEU A 40 9.09 -15.64 11.59
CA LEU A 40 7.76 -16.25 11.58
C LEU A 40 7.59 -17.26 10.45
N GLY A 41 8.63 -17.49 9.64
CA GLY A 41 8.59 -18.43 8.52
C GLY A 41 7.70 -17.99 7.36
N THR A 42 7.46 -16.68 7.22
CA THR A 42 6.70 -16.10 6.10
C THR A 42 7.57 -15.89 4.86
N SER A 43 6.94 -15.63 3.72
CA SER A 43 7.54 -15.41 2.40
C SER A 43 7.07 -14.07 1.79
N PHE A 44 6.98 -13.00 2.59
CA PHE A 44 6.65 -11.67 2.09
C PHE A 44 7.69 -11.14 1.10
N PRO A 45 7.30 -10.30 0.11
CA PRO A 45 8.24 -9.76 -0.87
C PRO A 45 9.30 -8.87 -0.21
N GLU A 46 10.58 -9.22 -0.38
CA GLU A 46 11.71 -8.50 0.25
C GLU A 46 12.61 -7.75 -0.73
N THR A 47 12.36 -7.86 -2.04
CA THR A 47 13.21 -7.27 -3.09
C THR A 47 12.66 -5.98 -3.68
N SER A 48 11.33 -5.83 -3.75
CA SER A 48 10.68 -4.65 -4.33
C SER A 48 9.39 -4.32 -3.60
N VAL A 49 9.19 -3.03 -3.30
CA VAL A 49 7.94 -2.51 -2.73
C VAL A 49 6.82 -2.37 -3.76
N ASP A 50 7.15 -2.42 -5.05
CA ASP A 50 6.18 -2.37 -6.15
C ASP A 50 5.75 -3.79 -6.56
N SER A 51 6.00 -4.79 -5.70
CA SER A 51 5.55 -6.17 -5.90
C SER A 51 4.02 -6.22 -6.04
N GLU A 52 3.54 -7.13 -6.88
CA GLU A 52 2.11 -7.36 -7.06
C GLU A 52 1.42 -7.93 -5.81
N LEU A 53 2.20 -8.37 -4.84
CA LEU A 53 1.75 -8.85 -3.53
C LEU A 53 1.80 -7.75 -2.45
N ILE A 54 2.04 -6.50 -2.82
CA ILE A 54 2.09 -5.36 -1.89
C ILE A 54 1.04 -4.31 -2.27
N LEU A 55 -0.05 -4.26 -1.52
CA LEU A 55 -1.07 -3.23 -1.64
C LEU A 55 -0.63 -2.00 -0.85
N SER A 56 -0.40 -0.88 -1.54
CA SER A 56 -0.05 0.40 -0.91
C SER A 56 -1.22 1.36 -0.95
N ASP A 57 -1.40 2.11 0.13
CA ASP A 57 -2.41 3.16 0.17
C ASP A 57 -1.98 4.34 -0.74
N LYS A 58 -2.92 5.27 -0.97
CA LYS A 58 -2.71 6.44 -1.83
C LYS A 58 -1.44 7.23 -1.48
N ASP A 59 -1.11 7.32 -0.19
CA ASP A 59 0.03 8.08 0.33
C ASP A 59 1.28 7.22 0.57
N LYS A 60 1.24 5.92 0.26
CA LYS A 60 2.26 4.91 0.58
C LYS A 60 2.70 4.97 2.06
N LYS A 61 1.76 5.26 2.95
CA LYS A 61 1.92 5.27 4.41
C LYS A 61 1.48 3.95 5.00
N VAL A 62 0.39 3.37 4.51
CA VAL A 62 -0.11 2.06 4.96
C VAL A 62 0.11 1.07 3.83
N VAL A 63 0.62 -0.10 4.17
CA VAL A 63 0.94 -1.14 3.21
C VAL A 63 0.46 -2.49 3.74
N ILE A 64 -0.14 -3.30 2.88
CA ILE A 64 -0.49 -4.68 3.16
C ILE A 64 0.32 -5.57 2.21
N ALA A 65 1.25 -6.36 2.76
CA ALA A 65 1.94 -7.40 2.03
C ALA A 65 1.21 -8.73 2.19
N PHE A 66 1.08 -9.48 1.11
CA PHE A 66 0.44 -10.79 1.08
C PHE A 66 1.48 -11.88 0.85
N ASP A 67 1.41 -12.92 1.65
CA ASP A 67 2.15 -14.15 1.46
C ASP A 67 1.15 -15.28 1.16
N PRO A 68 0.91 -15.61 -0.13
CA PRO A 68 0.01 -16.68 -0.51
C PRO A 68 0.53 -18.07 -0.15
N GLN A 69 1.84 -18.26 0.09
CA GLN A 69 2.40 -19.57 0.41
C GLN A 69 2.05 -19.99 1.84
N THR A 70 2.14 -19.06 2.80
CA THR A 70 1.80 -19.32 4.20
C THR A 70 0.40 -18.82 4.59
N GLN A 71 -0.33 -18.22 3.64
CA GLN A 71 -1.64 -17.60 3.84
C GLN A 71 -1.62 -16.55 4.96
N LYS A 72 -0.56 -15.73 4.99
CA LYS A 72 -0.39 -14.65 5.97
C LYS A 72 -0.31 -13.31 5.26
N LEU A 73 -0.80 -12.28 5.92
CA LEU A 73 -0.68 -10.89 5.50
C LEU A 73 0.06 -10.09 6.55
N CYS A 74 0.83 -9.08 6.12
CA CYS A 74 1.50 -8.14 7.02
C CYS A 74 0.98 -6.74 6.73
N MET A 75 0.39 -6.11 7.74
CA MET A 75 -0.08 -4.73 7.69
C MET A 75 0.94 -3.82 8.36
N VAL A 76 1.42 -2.81 7.65
CA VAL A 76 2.40 -1.83 8.17
C VAL A 76 1.86 -0.42 7.99
N SER A 77 1.57 0.25 9.10
CA SER A 77 1.09 1.64 9.16
C SER A 77 2.24 2.60 9.50
N GLY A 78 3.06 2.90 8.49
CA GLY A 78 4.11 3.91 8.57
C GLY A 78 5.49 3.38 8.96
N ALA A 79 6.46 4.29 9.07
CA ALA A 79 7.87 3.91 9.16
C ALA A 79 8.25 3.27 10.50
N LYS A 80 7.56 3.60 11.60
CA LYS A 80 7.88 3.12 12.96
C LYS A 80 7.01 1.94 13.42
N ASP A 81 5.96 1.60 12.67
CA ASP A 81 5.09 0.48 13.02
C ASP A 81 5.83 -0.84 12.81
N PRO A 82 5.98 -1.72 13.82
CA PRO A 82 6.63 -3.02 13.65
C PRO A 82 5.96 -3.91 12.58
N GLY A 83 4.71 -3.61 12.23
CA GLY A 83 3.93 -4.41 11.29
C GLY A 83 3.21 -5.53 12.02
N GLU A 84 1.93 -5.67 11.74
CA GLU A 84 1.06 -6.69 12.30
C GLU A 84 0.96 -7.84 11.28
N VAL A 85 1.44 -9.03 11.66
CA VAL A 85 1.32 -10.24 10.84
C VAL A 85 0.07 -10.99 11.27
N LEU A 86 -0.83 -11.23 10.32
CA LEU A 86 -2.15 -11.79 10.51
C LEU A 86 -2.37 -12.92 9.50
N ASP A 87 -3.28 -13.84 9.79
CA ASP A 87 -3.69 -14.86 8.81
C ASP A 87 -4.65 -14.26 7.78
N PHE A 88 -4.75 -14.86 6.59
CA PHE A 88 -5.71 -14.42 5.56
C PHE A 88 -7.15 -14.43 6.07
N SER A 89 -7.50 -15.35 6.98
CA SER A 89 -8.81 -15.40 7.65
C SER A 89 -9.13 -14.16 8.50
N TYR A 90 -8.14 -13.29 8.74
CA TYR A 90 -8.37 -11.96 9.28
C TYR A 90 -9.29 -11.14 8.39
N ILE A 91 -9.12 -11.19 7.07
CA ILE A 91 -9.98 -10.50 6.10
C ILE A 91 -11.12 -11.44 5.72
N ARG A 92 -12.36 -11.07 6.08
CA ARG A 92 -13.55 -11.87 5.77
C ARG A 92 -14.13 -11.56 4.40
N GLN A 93 -14.10 -10.29 4.01
CA GLN A 93 -14.64 -9.79 2.75
C GLN A 93 -14.00 -8.43 2.45
N TRP A 94 -13.98 -8.05 1.19
CA TRP A 94 -13.57 -6.71 0.76
C TRP A 94 -14.55 -6.14 -0.25
N GLN A 95 -14.62 -4.81 -0.31
CA GLN A 95 -15.38 -4.09 -1.31
C GLN A 95 -14.58 -2.90 -1.82
N LEU A 96 -14.43 -2.78 -3.14
CA LEU A 96 -13.92 -1.58 -3.78
C LEU A 96 -15.06 -0.55 -3.88
N LYS A 97 -14.84 0.64 -3.32
CA LYS A 97 -15.83 1.73 -3.30
C LYS A 97 -15.23 3.03 -3.80
N TRP A 98 -16.07 3.85 -4.42
CA TRP A 98 -15.72 5.18 -4.91
C TRP A 98 -16.96 6.08 -4.96
N THR A 99 -16.73 7.38 -5.13
CA THR A 99 -17.76 8.37 -5.43
C THR A 99 -17.62 8.81 -6.87
N GLU A 100 -18.67 8.64 -7.67
CA GLU A 100 -18.71 9.13 -9.04
C GLU A 100 -19.07 10.62 -9.04
N THR A 101 -18.27 11.42 -9.73
CA THR A 101 -18.56 12.83 -9.94
C THR A 101 -18.47 13.16 -11.42
N SER A 102 -19.57 13.67 -11.97
CA SER A 102 -19.62 14.20 -13.34
C SER A 102 -19.42 15.70 -13.31
N SER A 103 -18.48 16.22 -14.11
CA SER A 103 -18.29 17.66 -14.32
C SER A 103 -17.82 17.90 -15.74
N ASN A 104 -18.46 18.85 -16.44
CA ASN A 104 -18.12 19.24 -17.82
C ASN A 104 -17.98 18.07 -18.80
N GLY A 105 -18.88 17.07 -18.72
CA GLY A 105 -18.89 15.92 -19.64
C GLY A 105 -17.84 14.84 -19.35
N GLY A 106 -16.97 15.03 -18.35
CA GLY A 106 -16.01 14.02 -17.89
C GLY A 106 -16.50 13.30 -16.64
N LEU A 107 -16.46 11.96 -16.66
CA LEU A 107 -16.65 11.12 -15.47
C LEU A 107 -15.33 11.08 -14.67
N SER A 108 -15.41 11.38 -13.38
CA SER A 108 -14.28 11.29 -12.46
C SER A 108 -14.63 10.49 -11.22
N PHE A 109 -13.66 9.75 -10.68
CA PHE A 109 -13.85 8.89 -9.51
C PHE A 109 -13.07 9.47 -8.33
N LYS A 110 -13.79 9.81 -7.26
CA LYS A 110 -13.25 10.36 -6.02
C LYS A 110 -13.38 9.36 -4.88
N ASN A 111 -12.63 9.59 -3.80
CA ASN A 111 -12.68 8.77 -2.59
C ASN A 111 -12.57 7.27 -2.87
N VAL A 112 -11.67 6.86 -3.77
CA VAL A 112 -11.50 5.45 -4.11
C VAL A 112 -10.81 4.72 -2.95
N HIS A 113 -11.42 3.66 -2.44
CA HIS A 113 -10.91 2.89 -1.30
C HIS A 113 -11.41 1.45 -1.31
N PHE A 114 -10.67 0.58 -0.62
CA PHE A 114 -11.20 -0.71 -0.17
C PHE A 114 -11.77 -0.59 1.23
N ASP A 115 -12.93 -1.19 1.44
CA ASP A 115 -13.45 -1.51 2.77
C ASP A 115 -13.20 -3.01 3.02
N PHE A 116 -12.29 -3.33 3.94
CA PHE A 116 -12.02 -4.71 4.37
C PHE A 116 -12.78 -5.00 5.66
N SER A 117 -13.69 -5.96 5.63
CA SER A 117 -14.29 -6.49 6.85
C SER A 117 -13.33 -7.47 7.50
N THR A 118 -13.12 -7.34 8.79
CA THR A 118 -12.18 -8.21 9.52
C THR A 118 -12.88 -9.16 10.49
N SER A 119 -12.15 -10.15 10.97
CA SER A 119 -12.58 -11.02 12.07
C SER A 119 -12.35 -10.43 13.46
N ASP A 120 -11.66 -9.28 13.57
CA ASP A 120 -11.40 -8.59 14.84
C ASP A 120 -12.60 -7.71 15.22
N LEU A 121 -13.25 -8.06 16.33
CA LEU A 121 -14.40 -7.34 16.88
C LEU A 121 -14.07 -5.88 17.24
N LYS A 122 -12.81 -5.56 17.54
CA LYS A 122 -12.37 -4.18 17.83
C LYS A 122 -12.14 -3.36 16.55
N ARG A 123 -11.82 -4.03 15.44
CA ARG A 123 -11.51 -3.41 14.14
C ARG A 123 -12.32 -4.07 13.02
N PRO A 124 -13.66 -4.10 13.11
CA PRO A 124 -14.50 -4.90 12.22
C PRO A 124 -14.48 -4.44 10.76
N LEU A 125 -14.04 -3.19 10.53
CA LEU A 125 -13.90 -2.59 9.20
C LEU A 125 -12.61 -1.78 9.13
N ILE A 126 -11.78 -2.06 8.12
CA ILE A 126 -10.58 -1.30 7.78
C ILE A 126 -10.81 -0.63 6.43
N ARG A 127 -10.76 0.70 6.42
CA ARG A 127 -10.77 1.48 5.19
C ARG A 127 -9.36 1.72 4.69
N PHE A 128 -9.09 1.33 3.45
CA PHE A 128 -7.79 1.42 2.82
C PHE A 128 -7.86 2.31 1.56
N PRO A 129 -7.44 3.59 1.63
CA PRO A 129 -7.55 4.51 0.50
C PRO A 129 -6.55 4.16 -0.60
N ILE A 130 -6.99 4.19 -1.86
CA ILE A 130 -6.13 3.82 -2.99
C ILE A 130 -6.00 4.97 -3.99
N ALA A 131 -4.95 4.91 -4.82
CA ALA A 131 -4.58 6.01 -5.71
C ALA A 131 -5.67 6.35 -6.75
N GLY A 132 -6.45 5.37 -7.21
CA GLY A 132 -7.52 5.58 -8.18
C GLY A 132 -8.26 4.31 -8.55
N LYS A 133 -9.34 4.46 -9.32
CA LYS A 133 -10.29 3.38 -9.65
C LYS A 133 -9.62 2.24 -10.43
N GLY A 134 -8.83 2.55 -11.45
CA GLY A 134 -8.12 1.52 -12.23
C GLY A 134 -7.14 0.68 -11.41
N TYR A 135 -6.35 1.31 -10.53
CA TYR A 135 -5.50 0.57 -9.58
C TYR A 135 -6.34 -0.30 -8.63
N GLY A 136 -7.49 0.22 -8.21
CA GLY A 136 -8.47 -0.52 -7.41
C GLY A 136 -9.02 -1.74 -8.12
N ASP A 137 -9.44 -1.61 -9.38
CA ASP A 137 -9.95 -2.72 -10.18
C ASP A 137 -8.90 -3.83 -10.31
N THR A 138 -7.65 -3.47 -10.63
CA THR A 138 -6.52 -4.42 -10.67
C THR A 138 -6.36 -5.16 -9.35
N TRP A 139 -6.37 -4.43 -8.23
CA TRP A 139 -6.26 -5.04 -6.91
C TRP A 139 -7.48 -5.87 -6.53
N ASN A 140 -8.68 -5.48 -6.96
CA ASN A 140 -9.89 -6.22 -6.68
C ASN A 140 -9.84 -7.61 -7.33
N SER A 141 -9.34 -7.71 -8.57
CA SER A 141 -9.08 -8.98 -9.23
C SER A 141 -7.99 -9.79 -8.54
N ARG A 142 -6.89 -9.14 -8.12
CA ARG A 142 -5.80 -9.82 -7.38
C ARG A 142 -6.26 -10.38 -6.05
N LEU A 143 -7.06 -9.63 -5.29
CA LEU A 143 -7.66 -10.11 -4.05
C LEU A 143 -8.56 -11.33 -4.30
N GLY A 144 -9.33 -11.33 -5.41
CA GLY A 144 -10.08 -12.52 -5.84
C GLY A 144 -9.20 -13.76 -5.98
N ILE A 145 -8.05 -13.62 -6.67
CA ILE A 145 -7.09 -14.71 -6.82
C ILE A 145 -6.47 -15.12 -5.47
N LEU A 146 -6.07 -14.16 -4.63
CA LEU A 146 -5.41 -14.43 -3.35
C LEU A 146 -6.31 -15.13 -2.33
N PHE A 147 -7.61 -14.81 -2.34
CA PHE A 147 -8.60 -15.35 -1.40
C PHE A 147 -9.49 -16.45 -2.00
N GLY A 148 -9.33 -16.76 -3.28
CA GLY A 148 -10.09 -17.81 -3.98
C GLY A 148 -11.57 -17.47 -4.20
N ALA A 149 -11.88 -16.21 -4.51
CA ALA A 149 -13.23 -15.69 -4.77
C ALA A 149 -13.54 -15.54 -6.26
#